data_AF-A0A2T7N2U7-F1
#
_entry.id   AF-A0A2T7N2U7-F1
#
_cell.length_a   1.000
_cell.length_b   1.000
_cell.length_c   1.000
_cell.angle_alpha   90.00
_cell.angle_beta   90.00
_cell.angle_gamma   90.00
#
_symmetry.space_group_name_H-M   'P 1'
#
loop_
_entity.id
_entity.type
_entity.pdbx_description
1 polymer ?
#
loop_
_entity_poly.entity_id
_entity_poly.type
_entity_poly.pdbx_seq_one_letter_code
_entity_poly.pdbx_strand_id
1 'polypeptide(L)'
;MYKTVIGLEIHAQLKTETKAFCSCRADVFDLEPNTVICPVCTGQPGTLPVLNERVVEFAVMAGIAMNCTINRRSVFDRKNYFYPDLPKGYQITQYFFPIAENGYLYLVNGEEKRRIRIRRIHIEEDAGKMVHQGTESITGSSGSYLDLNRCGVPLIEIVTEPDLKSPVEARIFMELLRDTLRALGVCSGDMEKGALRCDANISMVDESGRSSNRVEVKNINSFKFVEKALEFEQERISKALASGVDVAKETRSWNFSSKETYSMRSKEEENDYRYFPEPDLPELIISDDLIERIERSLPELPWEKVERFMEQYSLPGYDASVLASDSEISSYFEEVAQATGKPKESSNWIMGEVMRLMNDRQLSLEEVKVSPENFKELFDLIEQGKISNKIAKDIFPVIVENGKSPTQLVREKGLQQIDDDTVIEDAVRKAMNDNPAAVQQFRDGKEGVLGYFVGAVMKATKGKANPSKANEIARRLLRD
;
A
#
# COMPACT_ATOMS: atom_id res chain seq x y z
N MET A 1 -28.77 0.97 -14.41
CA MET A 1 -27.54 0.74 -13.63
C MET A 1 -26.36 0.69 -14.60
N TYR A 2 -25.25 1.40 -14.33
CA TYR A 2 -24.09 1.38 -15.21
C TYR A 2 -23.00 0.46 -14.67
N LYS A 3 -22.46 -0.42 -15.50
CA LYS A 3 -21.32 -1.27 -15.17
C LYS A 3 -20.03 -0.56 -15.54
N THR A 4 -19.13 -0.36 -14.58
CA THR A 4 -17.81 0.24 -14.80
C THR A 4 -16.80 -0.83 -15.18
N VAL A 5 -15.92 -0.48 -16.10
CA VAL A 5 -14.86 -1.34 -16.65
C VAL A 5 -13.56 -0.55 -16.62
N ILE A 6 -12.60 -1.01 -15.82
CA ILE A 6 -11.31 -0.34 -15.59
C ILE A 6 -10.16 -1.29 -15.91
N GLY A 7 -9.17 -0.78 -16.63
CA GLY A 7 -7.86 -1.42 -16.84
C GLY A 7 -6.73 -0.46 -16.49
N LEU A 8 -5.63 -0.99 -15.98
CA LEU A 8 -4.49 -0.19 -15.51
C LEU A 8 -3.24 -0.52 -16.32
N GLU A 9 -2.45 0.52 -16.58
CA GLU A 9 -1.11 0.44 -17.17
C GLU A 9 -0.13 0.99 -16.14
N ILE A 10 0.70 0.11 -15.59
CA ILE A 10 1.46 0.38 -14.37
C ILE A 10 2.94 0.25 -14.67
N HIS A 11 3.69 1.33 -14.44
CA HIS A 11 5.13 1.35 -14.63
C HIS A 11 5.80 1.23 -13.27
N ALA A 12 6.58 0.17 -13.07
CA ALA A 12 7.35 -0.07 -11.86
C ALA A 12 8.85 0.06 -12.13
N GLN A 13 9.51 0.95 -11.40
CA GLN A 13 10.95 1.14 -11.46
C GLN A 13 11.68 0.03 -10.72
N LEU A 14 12.56 -0.68 -11.43
CA LEU A 14 13.31 -1.79 -10.85
C LEU A 14 14.48 -1.29 -9.99
N LYS A 15 14.58 -1.84 -8.77
CA LYS A 15 15.60 -1.53 -7.76
C LYS A 15 16.94 -2.24 -8.06
N THR A 16 17.50 -1.96 -9.23
CA THR A 16 18.78 -2.51 -9.68
C THR A 16 19.94 -1.56 -9.34
N GLU A 17 21.17 -2.08 -9.34
CA GLU A 17 22.36 -1.25 -9.14
C GLU A 17 22.66 -0.39 -10.38
N THR A 18 22.63 -0.99 -11.56
CA THR A 18 22.92 -0.33 -12.84
C THR A 18 21.69 -0.17 -13.71
N LYS A 19 21.72 0.82 -14.62
CA LYS A 19 20.67 1.10 -15.60
C LYS A 19 20.38 -0.10 -16.51
N ALA A 20 19.27 -0.02 -17.25
CA ALA A 20 18.77 -1.14 -18.06
C ALA A 20 19.74 -1.57 -19.15
N PHE A 21 20.42 -0.60 -19.76
CA PHE A 21 21.23 -0.79 -20.96
C PHE A 21 22.65 -0.23 -20.87
N CYS A 22 23.10 0.19 -19.68
CA CYS A 22 24.46 0.71 -19.46
C CYS A 22 24.90 0.55 -17.99
N SER A 23 26.17 0.83 -17.70
CA SER A 23 26.77 0.65 -16.37
C SER A 23 26.59 1.83 -15.40
N CYS A 24 25.80 2.85 -15.77
CA CYS A 24 25.48 3.93 -14.84
C CYS A 24 24.61 3.42 -13.69
N ARG A 25 24.72 4.05 -12.51
CA ARG A 25 23.81 3.80 -11.39
C ARG A 25 22.34 4.04 -11.79
N ALA A 26 21.44 3.15 -11.39
CA ALA A 26 19.99 3.29 -11.65
C ALA A 26 19.24 4.09 -10.59
N ASP A 27 19.67 4.02 -9.34
CA ASP A 27 19.13 4.85 -8.26
C ASP A 27 19.66 6.29 -8.39
N VAL A 28 18.77 7.17 -8.86
CA VAL A 28 19.07 8.58 -9.20
C VAL A 28 18.21 9.58 -8.44
N PHE A 29 17.53 9.13 -7.39
CA PHE A 29 16.70 10.00 -6.56
C PHE A 29 17.57 11.01 -5.79
N ASP A 30 17.12 12.27 -5.72
CA ASP A 30 17.80 13.38 -5.04
C ASP A 30 19.29 13.59 -5.44
N LEU A 31 19.63 13.32 -6.70
CA LEU A 31 20.95 13.63 -7.24
C LEU A 31 20.98 14.97 -7.97
N GLU A 32 22.16 15.59 -8.00
CA GLU A 32 22.42 16.77 -8.83
C GLU A 32 22.17 16.45 -10.32
N PRO A 33 21.52 17.35 -11.09
CA PRO A 33 21.15 17.09 -12.48
C PRO A 33 22.33 16.66 -13.35
N ASN A 34 22.09 15.66 -14.21
CA ASN A 34 23.06 15.19 -15.21
C ASN A 34 24.42 14.72 -14.65
N THR A 35 24.46 14.17 -13.42
CA THR A 35 25.67 13.59 -12.81
C THR A 35 25.82 12.08 -13.01
N VAL A 36 24.72 11.39 -13.32
CA VAL A 36 24.68 9.92 -13.52
C VAL A 36 24.31 9.60 -14.96
N ILE A 37 25.15 10.06 -15.88
CA ILE A 37 24.97 9.93 -17.32
C ILE A 37 26.19 9.29 -17.97
N CYS A 38 25.99 8.66 -19.13
CA CYS A 38 27.04 8.16 -19.99
C CYS A 38 26.65 8.32 -21.46
N PRO A 39 27.58 8.09 -22.41
CA PRO A 39 27.27 8.16 -23.83
C PRO A 39 26.05 7.32 -24.24
N VAL A 40 25.89 6.11 -23.69
CA VAL A 40 24.80 5.19 -24.04
C VAL A 40 23.43 5.76 -23.61
N CYS A 41 23.24 6.10 -22.33
CA CYS A 41 21.94 6.55 -21.85
C CYS A 41 21.57 7.97 -22.33
N THR A 42 22.56 8.74 -22.79
CA THR A 42 22.35 10.05 -23.42
C THR A 42 22.28 9.99 -24.95
N GLY A 43 22.28 8.79 -25.55
CA GLY A 43 22.09 8.60 -26.99
C GLY A 43 23.17 9.23 -27.87
N GLN A 44 24.43 9.25 -27.41
CA GLN A 44 25.53 9.82 -28.19
C GLN A 44 25.79 8.99 -29.47
N PRO A 45 26.29 9.62 -30.55
CA PRO A 45 26.61 8.90 -31.78
C PRO A 45 27.59 7.74 -31.54
N GLY A 46 27.27 6.56 -32.08
CA GLY A 46 28.12 5.37 -32.05
C GLY A 46 28.00 4.49 -30.81
N THR A 47 27.08 4.78 -29.90
CA THR A 47 26.86 3.98 -28.69
C THR A 47 25.88 2.84 -28.90
N LEU A 48 26.05 1.74 -28.17
CA LEU A 48 25.17 0.57 -28.22
C LEU A 48 24.65 0.20 -26.81
N PRO A 49 23.40 -0.28 -26.68
CA PRO A 49 22.86 -0.78 -25.43
C PRO A 49 23.46 -2.13 -25.03
N VAL A 50 23.63 -2.36 -23.72
CA VAL A 50 24.00 -3.66 -23.15
C VAL A 50 23.03 -4.00 -22.03
N LEU A 51 22.19 -5.01 -22.23
CA LEU A 51 21.15 -5.40 -21.28
C LEU A 51 21.72 -5.83 -19.92
N ASN A 52 21.14 -5.30 -18.86
CA ASN A 52 21.43 -5.69 -17.48
C ASN A 52 20.76 -7.03 -17.14
N GLU A 53 21.54 -8.03 -16.74
CA GLU A 53 21.05 -9.36 -16.35
C GLU A 53 20.03 -9.27 -15.20
N ARG A 54 20.27 -8.42 -14.20
CA ARG A 54 19.39 -8.29 -13.03
C ARG A 54 18.01 -7.77 -13.39
N VAL A 55 17.89 -6.98 -14.46
CA VAL A 55 16.61 -6.49 -14.99
C VAL A 55 15.76 -7.66 -15.51
N VAL A 56 16.40 -8.61 -16.20
CA VAL A 56 15.73 -9.83 -16.68
C VAL A 56 15.26 -10.68 -15.51
N GLU A 57 16.13 -10.92 -14.52
CA GLU A 57 15.78 -11.71 -13.34
C GLU A 57 14.58 -11.12 -12.58
N PHE A 58 14.59 -9.80 -12.37
CA PHE A 58 13.48 -9.10 -11.69
C PHE A 58 12.18 -9.14 -12.48
N ALA A 59 12.24 -8.99 -13.80
CA ALA A 59 11.05 -9.05 -14.63
C ALA A 59 10.47 -10.48 -14.72
N VAL A 60 11.31 -11.51 -14.76
CA VAL A 60 10.87 -12.92 -14.63
C VAL A 60 10.26 -13.17 -13.26
N MET A 61 10.91 -12.72 -12.18
CA MET A 61 10.41 -12.85 -10.81
C MET A 61 9.03 -12.20 -10.65
N ALA A 62 8.84 -10.99 -11.18
CA ALA A 62 7.54 -10.32 -11.21
C ALA A 62 6.50 -11.10 -12.02
N GLY A 63 6.90 -11.64 -13.18
CA GLY A 63 6.02 -12.49 -14.00
C GLY A 63 5.54 -13.73 -13.27
N ILE A 64 6.42 -14.48 -12.63
CA ILE A 64 6.07 -15.71 -11.91
C ILE A 64 5.19 -15.38 -10.70
N ALA A 65 5.55 -14.36 -9.92
CA ALA A 65 4.72 -13.91 -8.80
C ALA A 65 3.31 -13.53 -9.24
N MET A 66 3.17 -12.90 -10.41
CA MET A 66 1.87 -12.55 -10.99
C MET A 66 1.24 -13.68 -11.80
N ASN A 67 1.68 -14.93 -11.60
CA ASN A 67 1.18 -16.13 -12.27
C ASN A 67 1.18 -16.03 -13.80
N CYS A 68 2.07 -15.24 -14.39
CA CYS A 68 2.21 -15.10 -15.83
C CYS A 68 2.95 -16.32 -16.43
N THR A 69 2.62 -16.63 -17.68
CA THR A 69 3.47 -17.49 -18.51
C THR A 69 4.71 -16.69 -18.91
N ILE A 70 5.89 -17.19 -18.55
CA ILE A 70 7.16 -16.59 -18.97
C ILE A 70 7.53 -17.04 -20.38
N ASN A 71 7.85 -16.08 -21.25
CA ASN A 71 8.21 -16.37 -22.62
C ASN A 71 9.69 -16.79 -22.71
N ARG A 72 9.95 -17.99 -23.23
CA ARG A 72 11.32 -18.53 -23.43
C ARG A 72 12.15 -17.71 -24.41
N ARG A 73 11.47 -17.02 -25.33
CA ARG A 73 12.04 -16.09 -26.30
C ARG A 73 11.35 -14.74 -26.12
N SER A 74 12.14 -13.71 -25.93
CA SER A 74 11.68 -12.33 -25.81
C SER A 74 12.55 -11.42 -26.69
N VAL A 75 11.95 -10.36 -27.23
CA VAL A 75 12.60 -9.46 -28.20
C VAL A 75 12.40 -8.03 -27.75
N PHE A 76 13.48 -7.25 -27.75
CA PHE A 76 13.42 -5.81 -27.53
C PHE A 76 13.04 -5.10 -28.83
N ASP A 77 12.29 -4.02 -28.70
CA ASP A 77 11.74 -3.24 -29.79
C ASP A 77 12.01 -1.75 -29.53
N ARG A 78 12.07 -0.96 -30.60
CA ARG A 78 12.13 0.50 -30.53
C ARG A 78 10.73 1.10 -30.62
N LYS A 79 10.34 1.85 -29.59
CA LYS A 79 9.17 2.74 -29.60
C LYS A 79 9.64 4.14 -30.02
N ASN A 80 9.39 4.52 -31.27
CA ASN A 80 9.94 5.74 -31.85
C ASN A 80 9.03 6.94 -31.57
N TYR A 81 9.52 7.90 -30.79
CA TYR A 81 8.87 9.19 -30.58
C TYR A 81 9.90 10.26 -30.19
N PHE A 82 9.63 11.50 -30.57
CA PHE A 82 10.52 12.62 -30.29
C PHE A 82 9.99 13.40 -29.10
N TYR A 83 10.77 13.41 -28.02
CA TYR A 83 10.54 14.27 -26.88
C TYR A 83 11.88 14.66 -26.23
N PRO A 84 12.05 15.88 -25.71
CA PRO A 84 13.35 16.35 -25.22
C PRO A 84 13.98 15.53 -24.10
N ASP A 85 13.18 14.83 -23.29
CA ASP A 85 13.66 13.94 -22.23
C ASP A 85 14.09 12.54 -22.71
N LEU A 86 13.91 12.24 -24.00
CA LEU A 86 14.27 10.97 -24.62
C LEU A 86 15.36 11.20 -25.68
N PRO A 87 16.64 11.24 -25.29
CA PRO A 87 17.71 11.71 -26.16
C PRO A 87 17.97 10.82 -27.37
N LYS A 88 17.63 9.52 -27.30
CA LYS A 88 17.77 8.58 -28.42
C LYS A 88 16.76 8.80 -29.55
N GLY A 89 15.65 9.52 -29.30
CA GLY A 89 14.52 9.61 -30.22
C GLY A 89 13.70 8.31 -30.35
N TYR A 90 14.02 7.31 -29.54
CA TYR A 90 13.26 6.08 -29.35
C TYR A 90 13.52 5.52 -27.95
N GLN A 91 12.54 4.81 -27.40
CA GLN A 91 12.62 4.09 -26.13
C GLN A 91 12.79 2.60 -26.45
N ILE A 92 13.78 1.96 -25.84
CA ILE A 92 13.89 0.49 -25.89
C ILE A 92 12.83 -0.11 -24.97
N THR A 93 11.97 -0.94 -25.53
CA THR A 93 10.85 -1.61 -24.83
C THR A 93 10.71 -3.04 -25.36
N GLN A 94 9.62 -3.73 -25.06
CA GLN A 94 9.23 -4.98 -25.72
C GLN A 94 7.78 -4.85 -26.13
N TYR A 95 7.48 -4.93 -27.42
CA TYR A 95 6.14 -4.80 -27.98
C TYR A 95 5.62 -6.14 -28.47
N PHE A 96 6.33 -6.81 -29.38
CA PHE A 96 5.85 -8.04 -30.02
C PHE A 96 6.01 -9.29 -29.14
N PHE A 97 7.12 -9.40 -28.43
CA PHE A 97 7.47 -10.59 -27.63
C PHE A 97 7.88 -10.16 -26.21
N PRO A 98 6.91 -9.76 -25.36
CA PRO A 98 7.19 -9.37 -23.99
C PRO A 98 7.75 -10.54 -23.17
N ILE A 99 8.35 -10.22 -22.03
CA ILE A 99 8.97 -11.25 -21.17
C ILE A 99 7.94 -12.17 -20.49
N ALA A 100 6.75 -11.68 -20.16
CA ALA A 100 5.70 -12.49 -19.52
C ALA A 100 4.28 -12.05 -19.92
N GLU A 101 3.35 -12.99 -20.02
CA GLU A 101 1.96 -12.73 -20.45
C GLU A 101 0.94 -13.62 -19.73
N ASN A 102 -0.34 -13.25 -19.81
CA ASN A 102 -1.49 -14.07 -19.39
C ASN A 102 -1.50 -14.47 -17.90
N GLY A 103 -1.07 -13.57 -17.02
CA GLY A 103 -1.06 -13.78 -15.58
C GLY A 103 -2.32 -13.33 -14.86
N TYR A 104 -2.24 -13.29 -13.54
CA TYR A 104 -3.29 -12.80 -12.65
C TYR A 104 -2.81 -12.60 -11.21
N LEU A 105 -3.53 -11.74 -10.50
CA LEU A 105 -3.47 -11.59 -9.05
C LEU A 105 -4.86 -11.82 -8.44
N TYR A 106 -4.89 -12.25 -7.18
CA TYR A 106 -6.12 -12.36 -6.41
C TYR A 106 -6.35 -11.10 -5.59
N LEU A 107 -7.38 -10.35 -5.95
CA LEU A 107 -7.89 -9.24 -5.14
C LEU A 107 -8.76 -9.83 -4.03
N VAL A 108 -8.32 -9.67 -2.78
CA VAL A 108 -9.08 -10.08 -1.59
C VAL A 108 -9.72 -8.83 -0.98
N ASN A 109 -11.05 -8.78 -0.95
CA ASN A 109 -11.81 -7.69 -0.33
C ASN A 109 -12.83 -8.29 0.65
N GLY A 110 -12.48 -8.30 1.94
CA GLY A 110 -13.25 -9.03 2.95
C GLY A 110 -13.13 -10.53 2.72
N GLU A 111 -14.27 -11.20 2.51
CA GLU A 111 -14.33 -12.64 2.21
C GLU A 111 -14.37 -12.93 0.70
N GLU A 112 -14.52 -11.91 -0.15
CA GLU A 112 -14.57 -12.10 -1.60
C GLU A 112 -13.15 -12.15 -2.20
N LYS A 113 -12.81 -13.28 -2.83
CA LYS A 113 -11.59 -13.48 -3.61
C LYS A 113 -11.90 -13.39 -5.10
N ARG A 114 -11.37 -12.38 -5.78
CA ARG A 114 -11.54 -12.19 -7.23
C ARG A 114 -10.23 -12.23 -7.97
N ARG A 115 -10.22 -12.94 -9.10
CA ARG A 115 -9.09 -12.96 -10.03
C ARG A 115 -9.11 -11.71 -10.91
N ILE A 116 -8.01 -10.94 -10.90
CA ILE A 116 -7.76 -9.81 -11.81
C ILE A 116 -6.64 -10.24 -12.76
N ARG A 117 -6.93 -10.30 -14.06
CA ARG A 117 -5.97 -10.82 -15.05
C ARG A 117 -4.93 -9.76 -15.42
N ILE A 118 -3.69 -10.22 -15.56
CA ILE A 118 -2.57 -9.47 -16.12
C ILE A 118 -2.44 -9.88 -17.58
N ARG A 119 -2.49 -8.90 -18.48
CA ARG A 119 -2.33 -9.13 -19.92
C ARG A 119 -0.87 -9.44 -20.24
N ARG A 120 0.03 -8.56 -19.81
CA ARG A 120 1.48 -8.65 -20.08
C ARG A 120 2.31 -7.90 -19.04
N ILE A 121 3.56 -8.33 -18.94
CA ILE A 121 4.65 -7.60 -18.29
C ILE A 121 5.77 -7.50 -19.30
N HIS A 122 6.33 -6.31 -19.47
CA HIS A 122 7.47 -6.11 -20.37
C HIS A 122 8.49 -5.14 -19.80
N ILE A 123 9.73 -5.29 -20.24
CA ILE A 123 10.85 -4.45 -19.84
C ILE A 123 10.91 -3.22 -20.75
N GLU A 124 11.15 -2.06 -20.16
CA GLU A 124 11.50 -0.86 -20.89
C GLU A 124 12.50 0.01 -20.10
N GLU A 125 13.02 1.05 -20.75
CA GLU A 125 13.80 2.10 -20.09
C GLU A 125 12.98 3.35 -19.83
N ASP A 126 13.25 4.04 -18.73
CA ASP A 126 12.63 5.34 -18.45
C ASP A 126 13.26 6.47 -19.25
N ALA A 127 12.46 7.51 -19.47
CA ALA A 127 12.91 8.78 -20.02
C ALA A 127 13.47 9.70 -18.91
N GLY A 128 14.10 10.79 -19.33
CA GLY A 128 14.61 11.83 -18.45
C GLY A 128 13.50 12.59 -17.74
N LYS A 129 13.88 13.60 -16.96
CA LYS A 129 12.96 14.55 -16.34
C LYS A 129 13.06 15.90 -17.05
N MET A 130 11.92 16.48 -17.37
CA MET A 130 11.82 17.84 -17.90
C MET A 130 11.15 18.74 -16.86
N VAL A 131 11.73 19.93 -16.64
CA VAL A 131 11.18 20.95 -15.75
C VAL A 131 11.01 22.25 -16.51
N HIS A 132 9.81 22.82 -16.45
CA HIS A 132 9.50 24.08 -17.13
C HIS A 132 9.86 25.27 -16.24
N GLN A 133 10.53 26.28 -16.82
CA GLN A 133 10.90 27.49 -16.11
C GLN A 133 9.67 28.38 -15.89
N GLY A 134 9.43 28.79 -14.64
CA GLY A 134 8.43 29.80 -14.28
C GLY A 134 6.99 29.30 -14.15
N THR A 135 6.67 28.08 -14.59
CA THR A 135 5.33 27.48 -14.56
C THR A 135 5.41 25.96 -14.44
N GLU A 136 4.36 25.30 -13.95
CA GLU A 136 4.27 23.83 -13.92
C GLU A 136 3.95 23.20 -15.29
N SER A 137 3.57 24.01 -16.27
CA SER A 137 3.24 23.56 -17.63
C SER A 137 4.09 24.27 -18.67
N ILE A 138 4.20 23.68 -19.86
CA ILE A 138 4.84 24.31 -21.02
C ILE A 138 4.18 25.64 -21.38
N THR A 139 2.87 25.76 -21.17
CA THR A 139 2.11 26.97 -21.41
C THR A 139 2.48 28.02 -20.37
N GLY A 140 3.10 29.10 -20.84
CA GLY A 140 3.60 30.18 -19.98
C GLY A 140 5.06 30.06 -19.56
N SER A 141 5.75 28.99 -19.98
CA SER A 141 7.17 28.81 -19.69
C SER A 141 8.08 29.53 -20.69
N SER A 142 9.18 30.12 -20.21
CA SER A 142 10.22 30.73 -21.06
C SER A 142 11.26 29.74 -21.59
N GLY A 143 11.27 28.51 -21.08
CA GLY A 143 12.23 27.47 -21.44
C GLY A 143 12.11 26.23 -20.55
N SER A 144 12.69 25.12 -20.98
CA SER A 144 12.68 23.86 -20.22
C SER A 144 14.10 23.42 -19.89
N TYR A 145 14.30 22.92 -18.68
CA TYR A 145 15.52 22.27 -18.24
C TYR A 145 15.37 20.76 -18.33
N LEU A 146 16.45 20.07 -18.72
CA LEU A 146 16.50 18.63 -18.86
C LEU A 146 17.46 18.03 -17.84
N ASP A 147 16.97 17.05 -17.11
CA ASP A 147 17.77 16.18 -16.28
C ASP A 147 17.68 14.74 -16.81
N LEU A 148 18.80 14.28 -17.38
CA LEU A 148 18.92 12.96 -18.00
C LEU A 148 19.43 11.89 -17.03
N ASN A 149 19.54 12.20 -15.74
CA ASN A 149 19.88 11.21 -14.72
C ASN A 149 18.95 9.98 -14.80
N ARG A 150 17.65 10.19 -15.04
CA ARG A 150 16.65 9.11 -15.13
C ARG A 150 16.65 8.34 -16.46
N CYS A 151 17.23 8.88 -17.53
CA CYS A 151 17.27 8.19 -18.82
C CYS A 151 17.96 6.83 -18.68
N GLY A 152 17.31 5.75 -19.11
CA GLY A 152 17.86 4.40 -19.07
C GLY A 152 17.63 3.66 -17.76
N VAL A 153 16.97 4.27 -16.76
CA VAL A 153 16.57 3.55 -15.53
C VAL A 153 15.61 2.42 -15.90
N PRO A 154 15.76 1.18 -15.39
CA PRO A 154 14.92 0.07 -15.82
C PRO A 154 13.52 0.14 -15.25
N LEU A 155 12.54 -0.15 -16.10
CA LEU A 155 11.14 -0.29 -15.76
C LEU A 155 10.62 -1.66 -16.19
N ILE A 156 9.60 -2.12 -15.48
CA ILE A 156 8.62 -3.04 -16.06
C ILE A 156 7.29 -2.33 -16.20
N GLU A 157 6.65 -2.47 -17.36
CA GLU A 157 5.26 -2.06 -17.57
C GLU A 157 4.36 -3.28 -17.43
N ILE A 158 3.41 -3.19 -16.51
CA ILE A 158 2.44 -4.21 -16.14
C ILE A 158 1.07 -3.72 -16.61
N VAL A 159 0.48 -4.45 -17.56
CA VAL A 159 -0.81 -4.09 -18.15
C VAL A 159 -1.87 -5.09 -17.69
N THR A 160 -2.95 -4.61 -17.09
CA THR A 160 -4.06 -5.47 -16.69
C THR A 160 -5.03 -5.69 -17.84
N GLU A 161 -5.79 -6.79 -17.79
CA GLU A 161 -7.07 -6.85 -18.48
C GLU A 161 -8.07 -5.88 -17.82
N PRO A 162 -9.14 -5.45 -18.51
CA PRO A 162 -10.11 -4.50 -17.98
C PRO A 162 -11.11 -5.19 -17.03
N ASP A 163 -10.62 -5.86 -15.99
CA ASP A 163 -11.39 -6.68 -15.06
C ASP A 163 -11.90 -5.91 -13.82
N LEU A 164 -11.34 -4.73 -13.54
CA LEU A 164 -11.67 -3.94 -12.36
C LEU A 164 -13.03 -3.26 -12.53
N LYS A 165 -13.90 -3.38 -11.52
CA LYS A 165 -15.31 -2.96 -11.61
C LYS A 165 -15.62 -1.66 -10.86
N SER A 166 -14.68 -1.15 -10.08
CA SER A 166 -14.87 0.09 -9.33
C SER A 166 -13.55 0.84 -9.11
N PRO A 167 -13.60 2.16 -8.88
CA PRO A 167 -12.44 2.95 -8.46
C PRO A 167 -11.75 2.38 -7.20
N VAL A 168 -12.53 1.85 -6.26
CA VAL A 168 -12.02 1.24 -5.03
C VAL A 168 -11.25 -0.05 -5.33
N GLU A 169 -11.77 -0.92 -6.21
CA GLU A 169 -11.03 -2.10 -6.67
C GLU A 169 -9.70 -1.71 -7.32
N ALA A 170 -9.66 -0.64 -8.10
CA ALA A 170 -8.43 -0.16 -8.73
C ALA A 170 -7.39 0.29 -7.69
N ARG A 171 -7.81 1.00 -6.64
CA ARG A 171 -6.93 1.38 -5.52
C ARG A 171 -6.36 0.15 -4.80
N ILE A 172 -7.23 -0.78 -4.39
CA ILE A 172 -6.83 -1.98 -3.65
C ILE A 172 -5.90 -2.85 -4.52
N PHE A 173 -6.18 -2.97 -5.81
CA PHE A 173 -5.32 -3.72 -6.73
C PHE A 173 -3.94 -3.07 -6.87
N MET A 174 -3.88 -1.75 -6.98
CA MET A 174 -2.60 -1.02 -7.02
C MET A 174 -1.79 -1.19 -5.74
N GLU A 175 -2.44 -1.19 -4.57
CA GLU A 175 -1.81 -1.47 -3.27
C GLU A 175 -1.28 -2.91 -3.23
N LEU A 176 -2.11 -3.90 -3.62
CA LEU A 176 -1.69 -5.30 -3.71
C LEU A 176 -0.49 -5.48 -4.62
N LEU A 177 -0.50 -4.85 -5.80
CA LEU A 177 0.62 -4.93 -6.74
C LEU A 177 1.89 -4.32 -6.16
N ARG A 178 1.78 -3.15 -5.51
CA ARG A 178 2.89 -2.51 -4.80
C ARG A 178 3.48 -3.47 -3.76
N ASP A 179 2.64 -4.04 -2.92
CA ASP A 179 3.06 -4.91 -1.82
C ASP A 179 3.71 -6.20 -2.35
N THR A 180 3.19 -6.72 -3.47
CA THR A 180 3.79 -7.84 -4.21
C THR A 180 5.20 -7.49 -4.66
N LEU A 181 5.37 -6.37 -5.38
CA LEU A 181 6.68 -5.96 -5.88
C LEU A 181 7.70 -5.66 -4.76
N ARG A 182 7.22 -5.15 -3.62
CA ARG A 182 8.05 -4.90 -2.42
C ARG A 182 8.46 -6.22 -1.76
N ALA A 183 7.54 -7.17 -1.61
CA ALA A 183 7.84 -8.50 -1.06
C ALA A 183 8.91 -9.22 -1.89
N LEU A 184 8.86 -9.09 -3.22
CA LEU A 184 9.88 -9.62 -4.13
C LEU A 184 11.23 -8.88 -4.04
N GLY A 185 11.26 -7.68 -3.45
CA GLY A 185 12.43 -6.82 -3.40
C GLY A 185 12.81 -6.18 -4.75
N VAL A 186 11.92 -6.22 -5.75
CA VAL A 186 12.22 -5.76 -7.12
C VAL A 186 11.93 -4.27 -7.34
N CYS A 187 11.03 -3.67 -6.54
CA CYS A 187 10.67 -2.25 -6.63
C CYS A 187 10.37 -1.70 -5.23
N SER A 188 10.68 -0.42 -4.98
CA SER A 188 10.34 0.23 -3.71
C SER A 188 8.84 0.49 -3.55
N GLY A 189 8.10 0.61 -4.67
CA GLY A 189 6.66 0.86 -4.67
C GLY A 189 6.26 2.29 -4.32
N ASP A 190 7.22 3.21 -4.19
CA ASP A 190 7.01 4.59 -3.78
C ASP A 190 6.50 5.44 -4.96
N MET A 191 5.21 5.80 -4.93
CA MET A 191 4.61 6.63 -5.97
C MET A 191 5.07 8.08 -5.91
N GLU A 192 5.40 8.61 -4.72
CA GLU A 192 5.82 10.01 -4.56
C GLU A 192 7.20 10.22 -5.19
N LYS A 193 8.09 9.22 -5.06
CA LYS A 193 9.38 9.18 -5.74
C LYS A 193 9.30 8.77 -7.21
N GLY A 194 8.10 8.46 -7.71
CA GLY A 194 7.87 8.02 -9.10
C GLY A 194 8.33 6.58 -9.39
N ALA A 195 8.65 5.79 -8.38
CA ALA A 195 9.04 4.39 -8.54
C ALA A 195 7.87 3.49 -8.95
N LEU A 196 6.64 3.93 -8.71
CA LEU A 196 5.42 3.31 -9.22
C LEU A 196 4.51 4.38 -9.83
N ARG A 197 4.14 4.21 -11.10
CA ARG A 197 3.26 5.13 -11.84
C ARG A 197 2.10 4.35 -12.44
N CYS A 198 0.94 4.98 -12.57
CA CYS A 198 -0.25 4.36 -13.13
C CYS A 198 -0.97 5.31 -14.08
N ASP A 199 -1.26 4.79 -15.27
CA ASP A 199 -2.25 5.34 -16.19
C ASP A 199 -3.49 4.45 -16.15
N ALA A 200 -4.66 5.06 -15.96
CA ALA A 200 -5.91 4.34 -15.73
C ALA A 200 -6.85 4.50 -16.92
N ASN A 201 -7.35 3.38 -17.43
CA ASN A 201 -8.34 3.35 -18.51
C ASN A 201 -9.72 3.04 -17.92
N ILE A 202 -10.72 3.86 -18.22
CA ILE A 202 -12.10 3.68 -17.75
C ILE A 202 -13.11 3.78 -18.89
N SER A 203 -14.09 2.89 -18.87
CA SER A 203 -15.32 2.97 -19.65
C SER A 203 -16.50 2.44 -18.85
N MET A 204 -17.72 2.69 -19.33
CA MET A 204 -18.93 2.21 -18.69
C MET A 204 -19.89 1.61 -19.73
N VAL A 205 -20.68 0.62 -19.29
CA VAL A 205 -21.70 -0.05 -20.10
C VAL A 205 -23.05 0.10 -19.40
N ASP A 206 -24.08 0.49 -20.13
CA ASP A 206 -25.44 0.58 -19.61
C ASP A 206 -26.20 -0.77 -19.67
N GLU A 207 -27.42 -0.82 -19.13
CA GLU A 207 -28.24 -2.04 -19.11
C GLU A 207 -28.68 -2.51 -20.51
N SER A 208 -28.67 -1.61 -21.50
CA SER A 208 -28.99 -1.93 -22.90
C SER A 208 -27.79 -2.52 -23.66
N GLY A 209 -26.61 -2.52 -23.04
CA GLY A 209 -25.36 -2.96 -23.65
C GLY A 209 -24.61 -1.87 -24.42
N ARG A 210 -25.06 -0.61 -24.39
CA ARG A 210 -24.32 0.52 -24.97
C ARG A 210 -23.10 0.83 -24.09
N SER A 211 -21.92 0.86 -24.70
CA SER A 211 -20.65 1.20 -24.03
C SER A 211 -20.20 2.61 -24.35
N SER A 212 -19.62 3.31 -23.38
CA SER A 212 -18.86 4.53 -23.63
C SER A 212 -17.55 4.23 -24.35
N ASN A 213 -16.98 5.24 -25.02
CA ASN A 213 -15.57 5.16 -25.41
C ASN A 213 -14.65 5.09 -24.19
N ARG A 214 -13.45 4.56 -24.41
CA ARG A 214 -12.39 4.48 -23.40
C ARG A 214 -11.77 5.85 -23.15
N VAL A 215 -11.71 6.25 -21.89
CA VAL A 215 -11.00 7.42 -21.41
C VAL A 215 -9.74 6.95 -20.70
N GLU A 216 -8.60 7.57 -21.02
CA GLU A 216 -7.32 7.31 -20.37
C GLU A 216 -6.99 8.49 -19.46
N VAL A 217 -6.78 8.23 -18.17
CA VAL A 217 -6.41 9.21 -17.16
C VAL A 217 -4.94 9.02 -16.81
N LYS A 218 -4.14 10.07 -17.03
CA LYS A 218 -2.70 10.11 -16.72
C LYS A 218 -2.40 11.03 -15.54
N ASN A 219 -1.13 11.02 -15.12
CA ASN A 219 -0.56 11.90 -14.09
C ASN A 219 -1.19 11.67 -12.71
N ILE A 220 -1.21 10.41 -12.27
CA ILE A 220 -1.77 10.01 -10.99
C ILE A 220 -0.63 9.53 -10.07
N ASN A 221 -0.33 10.32 -9.03
CA ASN A 221 0.86 10.12 -8.20
C ASN A 221 0.56 9.52 -6.81
N SER A 222 -0.66 9.06 -6.55
CA SER A 222 -0.98 8.31 -5.32
C SER A 222 -2.16 7.36 -5.51
N PHE A 223 -2.22 6.29 -4.71
CA PHE A 223 -3.33 5.33 -4.69
C PHE A 223 -4.69 6.01 -4.44
N LYS A 224 -4.72 6.98 -3.52
CA LYS A 224 -5.93 7.77 -3.24
C LYS A 224 -6.35 8.61 -4.44
N PHE A 225 -5.40 9.15 -5.20
CA PHE A 225 -5.73 9.92 -6.41
C PHE A 225 -6.15 9.02 -7.57
N VAL A 226 -5.70 7.77 -7.64
CA VAL A 226 -6.25 6.78 -8.59
C VAL A 226 -7.74 6.60 -8.33
N GLU A 227 -8.13 6.35 -7.08
CA GLU A 227 -9.53 6.22 -6.70
C GLU A 227 -10.32 7.49 -7.05
N LYS A 228 -9.87 8.67 -6.60
CA LYS A 228 -10.60 9.93 -6.79
C LYS A 228 -10.72 10.34 -8.26
N ALA A 229 -9.68 10.13 -9.07
CA ALA A 229 -9.72 10.44 -10.49
C ALA A 229 -10.69 9.51 -11.24
N LEU A 230 -10.71 8.22 -10.89
CA LEU A 230 -11.63 7.25 -11.47
C LEU A 230 -13.08 7.47 -11.01
N GLU A 231 -13.32 7.86 -9.76
CA GLU A 231 -14.66 8.27 -9.28
C GLU A 231 -15.18 9.47 -10.07
N PHE A 232 -14.35 10.49 -10.27
CA PHE A 232 -14.72 11.67 -11.05
C PHE A 232 -15.08 11.29 -12.49
N GLU A 233 -14.25 10.47 -13.16
CA GLU A 233 -14.55 9.99 -14.51
C GLU A 233 -15.79 9.11 -14.56
N GLN A 234 -16.00 8.24 -13.57
CA GLN A 234 -17.19 7.40 -13.47
C GLN A 234 -18.46 8.26 -13.43
N GLU A 235 -18.48 9.32 -12.61
CA GLU A 235 -19.61 10.24 -12.56
C GLU A 235 -19.80 11.01 -13.88
N ARG A 236 -18.70 11.49 -14.48
CA ARG A 236 -18.73 12.24 -15.74
C ARG A 236 -19.28 11.40 -16.89
N ILE A 237 -18.77 10.17 -17.04
CA ILE A 237 -19.20 9.22 -18.07
C ILE A 237 -20.67 8.82 -17.84
N SER A 238 -21.05 8.56 -16.58
CA SER A 238 -22.44 8.25 -16.25
C SER A 238 -23.41 9.38 -16.63
N LYS A 239 -23.04 10.65 -16.44
CA LYS A 239 -23.86 11.81 -16.82
C LYS A 239 -23.99 11.95 -18.34
N ALA A 240 -22.90 11.72 -19.07
CA ALA A 240 -22.89 11.74 -20.54
C ALA A 240 -23.81 10.66 -21.11
N LEU A 241 -23.66 9.41 -20.65
CA LEU A 241 -24.52 8.30 -21.06
C LEU A 241 -25.99 8.55 -20.73
N ALA A 242 -26.30 9.07 -19.53
CA ALA A 242 -27.67 9.39 -19.13
C ALA A 242 -28.32 10.48 -20.00
N SER A 243 -27.50 11.40 -20.54
CA SER A 243 -27.94 12.47 -21.44
C SER A 243 -27.92 12.06 -22.92
N GLY A 244 -27.57 10.79 -23.21
CA GLY A 244 -27.46 10.26 -24.57
C GLY A 244 -26.25 10.78 -25.37
N VAL A 245 -25.35 11.52 -24.72
CA VAL A 245 -24.15 12.11 -25.33
C VAL A 245 -23.02 11.08 -25.36
N ASP A 246 -22.36 10.96 -26.51
CA ASP A 246 -21.20 10.08 -26.64
C ASP A 246 -19.98 10.66 -25.93
N VAL A 247 -19.29 9.82 -25.16
CA VAL A 247 -18.00 10.16 -24.55
C VAL A 247 -16.94 10.14 -25.64
N ALA A 248 -16.14 11.20 -25.78
CA ALA A 248 -15.05 11.22 -26.75
C ALA A 248 -13.89 10.30 -26.32
N LYS A 249 -13.14 9.76 -27.29
CA LYS A 249 -11.86 9.06 -27.02
C LYS A 249 -10.80 10.12 -26.74
N GLU A 250 -10.42 10.28 -25.48
CA GLU A 250 -9.48 11.33 -25.05
C GLU A 250 -8.52 10.83 -23.97
N THR A 251 -7.36 11.51 -23.90
CA THR A 251 -6.45 11.39 -22.76
C THR A 251 -6.65 12.59 -21.86
N ARG A 252 -6.95 12.34 -20.59
CA ARG A 252 -7.19 13.35 -19.56
C ARG A 252 -6.08 13.30 -18.51
N SER A 253 -5.86 14.41 -17.83
CA SER A 253 -4.98 14.47 -16.65
C SER A 253 -5.80 14.80 -15.43
N TRP A 254 -5.40 14.25 -14.28
CA TRP A 254 -5.89 14.67 -12.98
C TRP A 254 -5.29 16.02 -12.56
N ASN A 255 -6.10 16.91 -11.98
CA ASN A 255 -5.64 18.16 -11.36
C ASN A 255 -5.81 18.06 -9.84
N PHE A 256 -4.69 18.13 -9.11
CA PHE A 256 -4.67 17.96 -7.65
C PHE A 256 -5.38 19.09 -6.89
N SER A 257 -5.38 20.31 -7.45
CA SER A 257 -5.95 21.50 -6.83
C SER A 257 -7.47 21.56 -6.99
N SER A 258 -7.96 21.39 -8.23
CA SER A 258 -9.40 21.41 -8.50
C SER A 258 -10.09 20.09 -8.14
N LYS A 259 -9.34 18.99 -8.05
CA LYS A 259 -9.86 17.61 -7.89
C LYS A 259 -10.78 17.21 -9.06
N GLU A 260 -10.41 17.63 -10.25
CA GLU A 260 -11.11 17.33 -11.49
C GLU A 260 -10.14 16.79 -12.54
N THR A 261 -10.67 16.09 -13.53
CA THR A 261 -9.90 15.76 -14.72
C THR A 261 -10.12 16.82 -15.80
N TYR A 262 -9.09 17.08 -16.59
CA TYR A 262 -9.18 17.95 -17.77
C TYR A 262 -8.62 17.25 -19.00
N SER A 263 -9.15 17.59 -20.18
CA SER A 263 -8.69 17.02 -21.44
C SER A 263 -7.33 17.61 -21.82
N MET A 264 -6.34 16.76 -22.07
CA MET A 264 -5.02 17.22 -22.54
C MET A 264 -4.95 17.27 -24.07
N ARG A 265 -5.58 16.29 -24.73
CA ARG A 265 -5.62 16.17 -26.20
C ARG A 265 -6.83 15.34 -26.63
N SER A 266 -7.49 15.74 -27.72
CA SER A 266 -8.36 14.84 -28.49
C SER A 266 -7.46 13.85 -29.24
N LYS A 267 -7.72 12.54 -29.10
CA LYS A 267 -7.07 11.52 -29.94
C LYS A 267 -7.81 11.50 -31.28
N GLU A 268 -7.52 12.46 -32.17
CA GLU A 268 -8.02 12.41 -33.55
C GLU A 268 -7.34 11.25 -34.33
N GLU A 269 -6.11 10.86 -33.97
CA GLU A 269 -5.39 9.69 -34.51
C GLU A 269 -4.59 8.97 -33.40
N GLU A 270 -4.44 7.64 -33.49
CA GLU A 270 -3.49 6.90 -32.65
C GLU A 270 -2.06 7.19 -33.12
N ASN A 271 -1.17 7.58 -32.19
CA ASN A 271 0.22 7.88 -32.52
C ASN A 271 0.90 6.64 -33.15
N ASP A 272 1.39 6.77 -34.38
CA ASP A 272 2.22 5.75 -35.02
C ASP A 272 3.65 5.78 -34.45
N TYR A 273 3.88 4.97 -33.42
CA TYR A 273 5.19 4.81 -32.78
C TYR A 273 6.19 4.00 -33.61
N ARG A 274 5.78 3.47 -34.80
CA ARG A 274 6.64 2.72 -35.72
C ARG A 274 7.47 1.65 -35.01
N TYR A 275 6.82 0.76 -34.27
CA TYR A 275 7.51 -0.32 -33.55
C TYR A 275 8.26 -1.24 -34.52
N PHE A 276 9.52 -1.53 -34.21
CA PHE A 276 10.30 -2.55 -34.89
C PHE A 276 11.36 -3.15 -33.93
N PRO A 277 11.82 -4.40 -34.18
CA PRO A 277 12.84 -5.03 -33.34
C PRO A 277 14.11 -4.20 -33.20
N GLU A 278 14.65 -4.11 -32.00
CA GLU A 278 15.91 -3.45 -31.66
C GLU A 278 17.09 -4.25 -32.25
N PRO A 279 17.71 -3.82 -33.36
CA PRO A 279 18.79 -4.59 -34.00
C PRO A 279 20.07 -4.62 -33.17
N ASP A 280 20.27 -3.68 -32.24
CA ASP A 280 21.48 -3.58 -31.44
C ASP A 280 21.49 -4.57 -30.26
N LEU A 281 20.35 -5.21 -29.96
CA LEU A 281 20.22 -6.25 -28.94
C LEU A 281 19.83 -7.58 -29.60
N PRO A 282 20.56 -8.68 -29.32
CA PRO A 282 20.13 -10.00 -29.75
C PRO A 282 18.85 -10.42 -29.04
N GLU A 283 18.18 -11.44 -29.57
CA GLU A 283 17.02 -12.05 -28.93
C GLU A 283 17.37 -12.55 -27.52
N LEU A 284 16.50 -12.29 -26.56
CA LEU A 284 16.63 -12.75 -25.19
C LEU A 284 16.07 -14.17 -25.08
N ILE A 285 16.93 -15.13 -24.74
CA ILE A 285 16.55 -16.52 -24.50
C ILE A 285 16.60 -16.80 -23.00
N ILE A 286 15.47 -17.20 -22.43
CA ILE A 286 15.30 -17.46 -20.99
C ILE A 286 15.34 -18.96 -20.75
N SER A 287 16.41 -19.44 -20.12
CA SER A 287 16.59 -20.86 -19.83
C SER A 287 15.57 -21.38 -18.81
N ASP A 288 15.27 -22.69 -18.89
CA ASP A 288 14.46 -23.38 -17.88
C ASP A 288 15.10 -23.27 -16.49
N ASP A 289 16.42 -23.46 -16.40
CA ASP A 289 17.18 -23.34 -15.15
C ASP A 289 17.01 -22.00 -14.44
N LEU A 290 16.97 -20.89 -15.19
CA LEU A 290 16.75 -19.55 -14.61
C LEU A 290 15.36 -19.44 -14.00
N ILE A 291 14.34 -19.93 -14.72
CA ILE A 291 12.96 -19.91 -14.23
C ILE A 291 12.83 -20.77 -12.98
N GLU A 292 13.28 -22.01 -13.01
CA GLU A 292 13.20 -22.91 -11.85
C GLU A 292 13.95 -22.35 -10.63
N ARG A 293 15.12 -21.72 -10.84
CA ARG A 293 15.87 -21.06 -9.78
C ARG A 293 15.06 -19.92 -9.15
N ILE A 294 14.43 -19.08 -9.97
CA ILE A 294 13.62 -17.95 -9.50
C ILE A 294 12.39 -18.48 -8.76
N GLU A 295 11.66 -19.46 -9.31
CA GLU A 295 10.49 -20.08 -8.68
C GLU A 295 10.79 -20.57 -7.26
N ARG A 296 11.93 -21.24 -7.05
CA ARG A 296 12.34 -21.75 -5.74
C ARG A 296 12.76 -20.65 -4.76
N SER A 297 13.11 -19.47 -5.26
CA SER A 297 13.57 -18.34 -4.45
C SER A 297 12.47 -17.34 -4.09
N LEU A 298 11.27 -17.50 -4.67
CA LEU A 298 10.16 -16.59 -4.43
C LEU A 298 9.74 -16.62 -2.96
N PRO A 299 9.55 -15.44 -2.33
CA PRO A 299 8.93 -15.37 -1.01
C PRO A 299 7.43 -15.70 -1.11
N GLU A 300 6.83 -16.04 0.03
CA GLU A 300 5.38 -16.14 0.16
C GLU A 300 4.72 -14.81 -0.21
N LEU A 301 3.79 -14.84 -1.17
CA LEU A 301 3.20 -13.63 -1.74
C LEU A 301 2.14 -13.05 -0.80
N PRO A 302 1.86 -11.74 -0.85
CA PRO A 302 0.94 -11.11 0.10
C PRO A 302 -0.45 -11.74 0.17
N TRP A 303 -1.05 -12.13 -0.96
CA TRP A 303 -2.37 -12.79 -0.93
C TRP A 303 -2.33 -14.23 -0.41
N GLU A 304 -1.22 -14.93 -0.58
CA GLU A 304 -1.01 -16.27 0.00
C GLU A 304 -0.89 -16.18 1.51
N LYS A 305 -0.15 -15.17 2.00
CA LYS A 305 -0.07 -14.82 3.42
C LYS A 305 -1.43 -14.50 4.02
N VAL A 306 -2.26 -13.71 3.32
CA VAL A 306 -3.62 -13.41 3.78
C VAL A 306 -4.42 -14.69 4.02
N GLU A 307 -4.41 -15.60 3.04
CA GLU A 307 -5.12 -16.88 3.14
C GLU A 307 -4.59 -17.71 4.31
N ARG A 308 -3.26 -17.85 4.42
CA ARG A 308 -2.64 -18.56 5.53
C ARG A 308 -2.98 -17.94 6.88
N PHE A 309 -2.98 -16.61 7.00
CA PHE A 309 -3.34 -15.94 8.25
C PHE A 309 -4.80 -16.13 8.63
N MET A 310 -5.70 -16.16 7.64
CA MET A 310 -7.11 -16.49 7.88
C MET A 310 -7.28 -17.94 8.35
N GLU A 311 -6.62 -18.90 7.70
CA GLU A 311 -6.75 -20.33 8.01
C GLU A 311 -6.02 -20.72 9.31
N GLN A 312 -4.74 -20.37 9.44
CA GLN A 312 -3.88 -20.79 10.54
C GLN A 312 -4.17 -20.02 11.83
N TYR A 313 -4.45 -18.73 11.73
CA TYR A 313 -4.62 -17.84 12.89
C TYR A 313 -6.06 -17.41 13.14
N SER A 314 -7.02 -17.85 12.30
CA SER A 314 -8.44 -17.49 12.40
C SER A 314 -8.66 -15.97 12.40
N LEU A 315 -7.81 -15.23 11.67
CA LEU A 315 -7.95 -13.79 11.55
C LEU A 315 -9.05 -13.42 10.55
N PRO A 316 -9.81 -12.35 10.80
CA PRO A 316 -10.66 -11.77 9.76
C PRO A 316 -9.83 -11.33 8.55
N GLY A 317 -10.42 -11.40 7.34
CA GLY A 317 -9.71 -11.05 6.10
C GLY A 317 -9.15 -9.63 6.07
N TYR A 318 -9.79 -8.68 6.77
CA TYR A 318 -9.28 -7.32 6.94
C TYR A 318 -7.99 -7.29 7.78
N ASP A 319 -7.99 -7.94 8.95
CA ASP A 319 -6.79 -7.99 9.80
C ASP A 319 -5.63 -8.69 9.06
N ALA A 320 -5.93 -9.80 8.39
CA ALA A 320 -4.95 -10.55 7.62
C ALA A 320 -4.35 -9.72 6.48
N SER A 321 -5.16 -8.94 5.75
CA SER A 321 -4.67 -8.09 4.66
C SER A 321 -3.80 -6.94 5.15
N VAL A 322 -4.16 -6.30 6.26
CA VAL A 322 -3.33 -5.26 6.88
C VAL A 322 -1.98 -5.83 7.31
N LEU A 323 -1.96 -6.98 7.97
CA LEU A 323 -0.72 -7.59 8.45
C LEU A 323 0.16 -8.16 7.32
N ALA A 324 -0.43 -8.66 6.25
CA ALA A 324 0.29 -9.21 5.10
C ALA A 324 0.81 -8.15 4.10
N SER A 325 0.36 -6.90 4.23
CA SER A 325 0.72 -5.80 3.31
C SER A 325 2.20 -5.38 3.37
N ASP A 326 2.87 -5.65 4.48
CA ASP A 326 4.28 -5.35 4.68
C ASP A 326 5.01 -6.59 5.21
N SER A 327 6.12 -6.95 4.59
CA SER A 327 6.86 -8.17 4.92
C SER A 327 7.42 -8.15 6.35
N GLU A 328 7.88 -6.99 6.82
CA GLU A 328 8.48 -6.85 8.15
C GLU A 328 7.39 -6.95 9.22
N ILE A 329 6.26 -6.27 9.01
CA ILE A 329 5.07 -6.37 9.87
C ILE A 329 4.54 -7.80 9.92
N SER A 330 4.45 -8.46 8.77
CA SER A 330 4.01 -9.85 8.67
C SER A 330 4.89 -10.77 9.52
N SER A 331 6.21 -10.70 9.35
CA SER A 331 7.15 -11.52 10.12
C SER A 331 7.06 -11.22 11.62
N TYR A 332 7.00 -9.93 11.99
CA TYR A 332 6.86 -9.52 13.38
C TYR A 332 5.57 -10.01 14.02
N PHE A 333 4.44 -9.96 13.30
CA PHE A 333 3.18 -10.53 13.77
C PHE A 333 3.29 -12.03 14.03
N GLU A 334 3.92 -12.79 13.14
CA GLU A 334 4.07 -14.23 13.32
C GLU A 334 4.91 -14.58 14.56
N GLU A 335 6.01 -13.87 14.77
CA GLU A 335 6.85 -14.03 15.96
C GLU A 335 6.05 -13.73 17.25
N VAL A 336 5.29 -12.63 17.26
CA VAL A 336 4.45 -12.25 18.40
C VAL A 336 3.31 -13.25 18.62
N ALA A 337 2.65 -13.70 17.55
CA ALA A 337 1.57 -14.67 17.61
C ALA A 337 2.08 -16.02 18.16
N GLN A 338 3.27 -16.45 17.74
CA GLN A 338 3.91 -17.66 18.22
C GLN A 338 4.32 -17.56 19.70
N ALA A 339 4.94 -16.44 20.11
CA ALA A 339 5.40 -16.25 21.49
C ALA A 339 4.23 -16.15 22.50
N THR A 340 3.14 -15.51 22.08
CA THR A 340 1.95 -15.28 22.92
C THR A 340 0.95 -16.43 22.89
N GLY A 341 0.85 -17.17 21.78
CA GLY A 341 -0.23 -18.13 21.53
C GLY A 341 -1.60 -17.46 21.36
N LYS A 342 -1.66 -16.13 21.15
CA LYS A 342 -2.89 -15.33 21.10
C LYS A 342 -2.98 -14.49 19.81
N PRO A 343 -3.03 -15.12 18.62
CA PRO A 343 -2.92 -14.42 17.34
C PRO A 343 -3.93 -13.28 17.16
N LYS A 344 -5.19 -13.45 17.59
CA LYS A 344 -6.21 -12.42 17.45
C LYS A 344 -5.95 -11.20 18.36
N GLU A 345 -5.38 -11.42 19.53
CA GLU A 345 -5.01 -10.31 20.41
C GLU A 345 -3.76 -9.60 19.88
N SER A 346 -2.77 -10.38 19.41
CA SER A 346 -1.57 -9.86 18.73
C SER A 346 -1.91 -9.00 17.52
N SER A 347 -2.84 -9.43 16.64
CA SER A 347 -3.26 -8.66 15.47
C SER A 347 -3.83 -7.30 15.87
N ASN A 348 -4.73 -7.28 16.86
CA ASN A 348 -5.35 -6.06 17.35
C ASN A 348 -4.32 -5.07 17.94
N TRP A 349 -3.35 -5.56 18.71
CA TRP A 349 -2.33 -4.71 19.31
C TRP A 349 -1.32 -4.19 18.30
N ILE A 350 -0.93 -5.00 17.32
CA ILE A 350 -0.02 -4.56 16.26
C ILE A 350 -0.70 -3.50 15.39
N MET A 351 -1.90 -3.77 14.88
CA MET A 351 -2.62 -2.80 14.05
C MET A 351 -3.06 -1.56 14.84
N GLY A 352 -3.43 -1.72 16.11
CA GLY A 352 -4.01 -0.65 16.92
C GLY A 352 -2.99 0.23 17.65
N GLU A 353 -1.98 -0.37 18.29
CA GLU A 353 -1.02 0.37 19.10
C GLU A 353 0.34 0.50 18.39
N VAL A 354 0.89 -0.58 17.83
CA VAL A 354 2.21 -0.53 17.18
C VAL A 354 2.15 0.37 15.94
N MET A 355 1.29 0.07 14.97
CA MET A 355 1.15 0.86 13.74
C MET A 355 0.73 2.32 14.03
N ARG A 356 -0.13 2.53 15.04
CA ARG A 356 -0.50 3.89 15.45
C ARG A 356 0.71 4.67 15.97
N LEU A 357 1.51 4.06 16.85
CA LEU A 357 2.70 4.71 17.40
C LEU A 357 3.78 4.92 16.34
N MET A 358 3.94 3.98 15.39
CA MET A 358 4.80 4.15 14.23
C MET A 358 4.38 5.37 13.41
N ASN A 359 3.09 5.52 13.11
CA ASN A 359 2.57 6.66 12.37
C ASN A 359 2.68 7.98 13.16
N ASP A 360 2.28 8.00 14.43
CA ASP A 360 2.28 9.20 15.29
C ASP A 360 3.69 9.76 15.50
N ARG A 361 4.71 8.90 15.46
CA ARG A 361 6.12 9.23 15.77
C ARG A 361 7.05 9.09 14.58
N GLN A 362 6.52 8.72 13.41
CA GLN A 362 7.29 8.43 12.20
C GLN A 362 8.41 7.39 12.41
N LEU A 363 8.12 6.33 13.17
CA LEU A 363 9.07 5.25 13.44
C LEU A 363 8.94 4.16 12.38
N SER A 364 10.08 3.61 11.97
CA SER A 364 10.19 2.33 11.27
C SER A 364 9.97 1.16 12.23
N LEU A 365 9.71 -0.04 11.70
CA LEU A 365 9.53 -1.23 12.55
C LEU A 365 10.82 -1.59 13.30
N GLU A 366 11.98 -1.37 12.70
CA GLU A 366 13.29 -1.56 13.34
C GLU A 366 13.49 -0.69 14.59
N GLU A 367 12.83 0.47 14.65
CA GLU A 367 12.87 1.38 15.80
C GLU A 367 11.87 0.98 16.90
N VAL A 368 10.93 0.09 16.61
CA VAL A 368 9.98 -0.46 17.59
C VAL A 368 10.69 -1.53 18.43
N LYS A 369 11.04 -1.19 19.67
CA LYS A 369 11.79 -2.09 20.56
C LYS A 369 10.94 -3.10 21.33
N VAL A 370 9.67 -3.23 20.98
CA VAL A 370 8.78 -4.21 21.63
C VAL A 370 9.18 -5.58 21.10
N SER A 371 9.59 -6.47 21.99
CA SER A 371 9.87 -7.86 21.63
C SER A 371 8.60 -8.74 21.72
N PRO A 372 8.56 -9.89 21.03
CA PRO A 372 7.53 -10.91 21.26
C PRO A 372 7.37 -11.30 22.73
N GLU A 373 8.46 -11.33 23.50
CA GLU A 373 8.46 -11.60 24.94
C GLU A 373 7.78 -10.48 25.73
N ASN A 374 7.96 -9.21 25.34
CA ASN A 374 7.25 -8.10 25.97
C ASN A 374 5.73 -8.22 25.74
N PHE A 375 5.29 -8.65 24.56
CA PHE A 375 3.88 -8.92 24.32
C PHE A 375 3.34 -10.04 25.21
N LYS A 376 4.09 -11.15 25.32
CA LYS A 376 3.73 -12.27 26.19
C LYS A 376 3.56 -11.81 27.65
N GLU A 377 4.55 -11.09 28.18
CA GLU A 377 4.47 -10.54 29.54
C GLU A 377 3.28 -9.61 29.72
N LEU A 378 3.01 -8.74 28.74
CA LEU A 378 1.90 -7.79 28.81
C LEU A 378 0.55 -8.52 28.85
N PHE A 379 0.36 -9.53 27.98
CA PHE A 379 -0.87 -10.32 27.92
C PHE A 379 -1.05 -11.17 29.17
N ASP A 380 0.01 -11.75 29.72
CA ASP A 380 -0.03 -12.50 30.98
C ASP A 380 -0.46 -11.60 32.16
N LEU A 381 0.01 -10.36 32.22
CA LEU A 381 -0.38 -9.40 33.26
C LEU A 381 -1.87 -9.01 33.16
N ILE A 382 -2.39 -8.87 31.93
CA ILE A 382 -3.81 -8.57 31.70
C ILE A 382 -4.68 -9.77 32.09
N GLU A 383 -4.31 -10.97 31.66
CA GLU A 383 -5.06 -12.20 31.94
C GLU A 383 -5.08 -12.54 33.44
N GLN A 384 -3.96 -12.31 34.13
CA GLN A 384 -3.87 -12.47 35.58
C GLN A 384 -4.61 -11.38 36.37
N GLY A 385 -5.25 -10.41 35.71
CA GLY A 385 -5.94 -9.29 36.35
C GLY A 385 -5.01 -8.37 37.14
N LYS A 386 -3.70 -8.39 36.84
CA LYS A 386 -2.71 -7.53 37.51
C LYS A 386 -2.74 -6.12 36.97
N ILE A 387 -3.17 -5.93 35.72
CA ILE A 387 -3.41 -4.63 35.10
C ILE A 387 -4.66 -4.69 34.23
N SER A 388 -5.31 -3.54 34.03
CA SER A 388 -6.37 -3.40 33.05
C SER A 388 -5.81 -3.16 31.64
N ASN A 389 -6.61 -3.44 30.61
CA ASN A 389 -6.31 -3.08 29.22
C ASN A 389 -5.95 -1.59 29.05
N LYS A 390 -6.59 -0.71 29.82
CA LYS A 390 -6.29 0.72 29.80
C LYS A 390 -4.87 1.00 30.29
N ILE A 391 -4.48 0.40 31.42
CA ILE A 391 -3.13 0.53 31.98
C ILE A 391 -2.10 -0.04 31.03
N ALA A 392 -2.39 -1.18 30.40
CA ALA A 392 -1.52 -1.78 29.39
C ALA A 392 -1.24 -0.79 28.24
N LYS A 393 -2.29 -0.14 27.70
CA LYS A 393 -2.15 0.90 26.66
C LYS A 393 -1.38 2.13 27.14
N ASP A 394 -1.54 2.52 28.41
CA ASP A 394 -0.83 3.67 28.98
C ASP A 394 0.68 3.43 29.13
N ILE A 395 1.11 2.18 29.36
CA ILE A 395 2.55 1.84 29.47
C ILE A 395 3.18 1.44 28.14
N PHE A 396 2.38 1.03 27.15
CA PHE A 396 2.87 0.52 25.86
C PHE A 396 3.79 1.50 25.10
N PRO A 397 3.52 2.82 25.03
CA PRO A 397 4.43 3.77 24.38
C PRO A 397 5.85 3.77 24.96
N VAL A 398 6.00 3.48 26.26
CA VAL A 398 7.30 3.39 26.90
C VAL A 398 8.03 2.12 26.45
N ILE A 399 7.30 1.00 26.34
CA ILE A 399 7.86 -0.28 25.87
C ILE A 399 8.33 -0.12 24.41
N VAL A 400 7.56 0.56 23.57
CA VAL A 400 7.94 0.84 22.17
C VAL A 400 9.27 1.59 22.07
N GLU A 401 9.51 2.57 22.94
CA GLU A 401 10.74 3.40 22.87
C GLU A 401 12.00 2.69 23.38
N ASN A 402 11.87 1.86 24.42
CA ASN A 402 13.04 1.37 25.16
C ASN A 402 13.05 -0.13 25.44
N GLY A 403 12.04 -0.88 25.01
CA GLY A 403 11.96 -2.34 25.18
C GLY A 403 11.89 -2.79 26.65
N LYS A 404 11.54 -1.90 27.59
CA LYS A 404 11.44 -2.25 29.00
C LYS A 404 10.37 -3.32 29.24
N SER A 405 10.67 -4.24 30.14
CA SER A 405 9.71 -5.27 30.60
C SER A 405 8.40 -4.62 31.10
N PRO A 406 7.23 -5.06 30.59
CA PRO A 406 5.93 -4.66 31.13
C PRO A 406 5.84 -4.90 32.64
N THR A 407 6.34 -6.04 33.12
CA THR A 407 6.31 -6.41 34.54
C THR A 407 7.09 -5.42 35.40
N GLN A 408 8.27 -5.00 34.94
CA GLN A 408 9.07 -3.99 35.62
C GLN A 408 8.38 -2.64 35.62
N LEU A 409 7.82 -2.20 34.49
CA LEU A 409 7.12 -0.92 34.39
C LEU A 409 5.91 -0.83 35.32
N VAL A 410 5.14 -1.92 35.44
CA VAL A 410 3.99 -1.99 36.35
C VAL A 410 4.43 -1.86 37.80
N ARG A 411 5.54 -2.50 38.20
CA ARG A 411 6.09 -2.38 39.56
C ARG A 411 6.64 -0.98 39.84
N GLU A 412 7.47 -0.44 38.95
CA GLU A 412 8.08 0.90 39.11
C GLU A 412 7.04 2.01 39.23
N LYS A 413 5.97 1.95 38.42
CA LYS A 413 4.89 2.94 38.43
C LYS A 413 3.77 2.61 39.43
N GLY A 414 3.88 1.48 40.15
CA GLY A 414 2.88 1.01 41.10
C GLY A 414 1.49 0.83 40.46
N LEU A 415 1.41 0.39 39.21
CA LEU A 415 0.19 0.33 38.40
C LEU A 415 -0.62 -0.97 38.59
N GLN A 416 -0.28 -1.76 39.60
CA GLN A 416 -0.99 -2.99 39.90
C GLN A 416 -2.46 -2.69 40.25
N GLN A 417 -3.35 -3.49 39.70
CA GLN A 417 -4.78 -3.35 39.86
C GLN A 417 -5.17 -3.61 41.33
N ILE A 418 -6.03 -2.76 41.87
CA ILE A 418 -6.60 -2.90 43.20
C ILE A 418 -7.85 -3.76 43.04
N ASP A 419 -7.77 -4.99 43.53
CA ASP A 419 -8.86 -5.96 43.52
C ASP A 419 -9.39 -6.24 44.95
N ASP A 420 -8.97 -5.45 45.94
CA ASP A 420 -9.45 -5.52 47.31
C ASP A 420 -10.82 -4.84 47.44
N ASP A 421 -11.83 -5.66 47.75
CA ASP A 421 -13.22 -5.23 47.89
C ASP A 421 -13.36 -4.10 48.93
N THR A 422 -12.58 -4.12 50.01
CA THR A 422 -12.69 -3.11 51.08
C THR A 422 -12.25 -1.73 50.60
N VAL A 423 -11.17 -1.66 49.83
CA VAL A 423 -10.64 -0.40 49.27
C VAL A 423 -11.61 0.17 48.23
N ILE A 424 -12.24 -0.71 47.44
CA ILE A 424 -13.25 -0.31 46.44
C ILE A 424 -14.52 0.17 47.14
N GLU A 425 -14.99 -0.54 48.17
CA GLU A 425 -16.15 -0.14 48.98
C GLU A 425 -15.97 1.23 49.62
N ASP A 426 -14.81 1.48 50.24
CA ASP A 426 -14.52 2.77 50.87
C ASP A 426 -14.54 3.91 49.85
N ALA A 427 -13.99 3.67 48.65
CA ALA A 427 -14.02 4.64 47.57
C ALA A 427 -15.44 4.90 47.05
N VAL A 428 -16.29 3.86 46.95
CA VAL A 428 -17.70 3.99 46.58
C VAL A 428 -18.46 4.77 47.65
N ARG A 429 -18.32 4.42 48.93
CA ARG A 429 -18.99 5.11 50.05
C ARG A 429 -18.60 6.58 50.10
N LYS A 430 -17.32 6.89 49.86
CA LYS A 430 -16.86 8.28 49.74
C LYS A 430 -17.53 9.01 48.58
N ALA A 431 -17.60 8.39 47.40
CA ALA A 431 -18.28 8.98 46.24
C ALA A 431 -19.80 9.19 46.47
N MET A 432 -20.44 8.29 47.23
CA MET A 432 -21.83 8.44 47.67
C MET A 432 -22.02 9.63 48.62
N ASN A 433 -21.11 9.81 49.57
CA ASN A 433 -21.13 10.95 50.50
C ASN A 433 -20.83 12.28 49.81
N ASP A 434 -19.94 12.28 48.82
CA ASP A 434 -19.57 13.48 48.06
C ASP A 434 -20.69 13.92 47.09
N ASN A 435 -21.60 13.01 46.70
CA ASN A 435 -22.72 13.31 45.81
C ASN A 435 -24.02 12.56 46.18
N PRO A 436 -24.68 12.95 47.28
CA PRO A 436 -25.91 12.30 47.74
C PRO A 436 -27.08 12.46 46.76
N ALA A 437 -27.08 13.52 45.94
CA ALA A 437 -28.09 13.72 44.91
C ALA A 437 -28.03 12.64 43.82
N ALA A 438 -26.83 12.22 43.41
CA ALA A 438 -26.65 11.11 42.47
C ALA A 438 -27.12 9.76 43.05
N VAL A 439 -26.97 9.55 44.37
CA VAL A 439 -27.46 8.34 45.04
C VAL A 439 -28.98 8.26 44.97
N GLN A 440 -29.66 9.37 45.27
CA GLN A 440 -31.12 9.43 45.19
C GLN A 440 -31.62 9.20 43.77
N GLN A 441 -30.99 9.81 42.76
CA GLN A 441 -31.34 9.59 41.36
C GLN A 441 -31.24 8.13 40.93
N PHE A 442 -30.23 7.40 41.41
CA PHE A 442 -30.11 5.97 41.13
C PHE A 442 -31.24 5.17 41.78
N ARG A 443 -31.58 5.48 43.04
CA ARG A 443 -32.70 4.84 43.77
C ARG A 443 -34.07 5.16 43.17
N ASP A 444 -34.22 6.33 42.56
CA ASP A 444 -35.43 6.74 41.83
C ASP A 444 -35.53 6.09 40.43
N GLY A 445 -34.60 5.20 40.07
CA GLY A 445 -34.66 4.38 38.86
C GLY A 445 -33.79 4.85 37.68
N LYS A 446 -32.99 5.92 37.83
CA LYS A 446 -32.01 6.31 36.79
C LYS A 446 -30.73 5.48 36.90
N GLU A 447 -30.74 4.26 36.37
CA GLU A 447 -29.59 3.35 36.41
C GLU A 447 -28.32 3.91 35.73
N GLY A 448 -28.45 4.84 34.76
CA GLY A 448 -27.31 5.47 34.08
C GLY A 448 -26.37 6.24 35.01
N VAL A 449 -26.80 6.61 36.21
CA VAL A 449 -25.99 7.30 37.23
C VAL A 449 -24.92 6.37 37.84
N LEU A 450 -25.03 5.05 37.67
CA LEU A 450 -24.01 4.07 38.09
C LEU A 450 -22.64 4.37 37.47
N GLY A 451 -22.61 4.80 36.20
CA GLY A 451 -21.37 5.16 35.50
C GLY A 451 -20.61 6.31 36.17
N TYR A 452 -21.31 7.23 36.84
CA TYR A 452 -20.68 8.31 37.60
C TYR A 452 -19.90 7.76 38.80
N PHE A 453 -20.50 6.86 39.59
CA PHE A 453 -19.85 6.27 40.76
C PHE A 453 -18.66 5.39 40.37
N VAL A 454 -18.80 4.57 39.32
CA VAL A 454 -17.66 3.81 38.76
C VAL A 454 -16.56 4.76 38.29
N GLY A 455 -16.89 5.87 37.63
CA GLY A 455 -15.94 6.90 37.24
C GLY A 455 -15.25 7.59 38.43
N ALA A 456 -15.98 7.84 39.52
CA ALA A 456 -15.45 8.43 40.75
C ALA A 456 -14.46 7.49 41.46
N VAL A 457 -14.79 6.20 41.56
CA VAL A 457 -13.90 5.15 42.09
C VAL A 457 -12.64 5.04 41.24
N MET A 458 -12.79 5.03 39.92
CA MET A 458 -11.66 5.02 38.99
C MET A 458 -10.78 6.26 39.17
N LYS A 459 -11.37 7.44 39.34
CA LYS A 459 -10.61 8.67 39.59
C LYS A 459 -9.87 8.62 40.94
N ALA A 460 -10.53 8.17 42.00
CA ALA A 460 -9.94 8.06 43.34
C ALA A 460 -8.77 7.07 43.38
N THR A 461 -8.87 5.96 42.64
CA THR A 461 -7.84 4.92 42.56
C THR A 461 -6.83 5.16 41.44
N LYS A 462 -6.87 6.32 40.76
CA LYS A 462 -6.02 6.64 39.60
C LYS A 462 -6.08 5.59 38.48
N GLY A 463 -7.27 5.02 38.25
CA GLY A 463 -7.55 4.01 37.23
C GLY A 463 -7.14 2.59 37.60
N LYS A 464 -6.75 2.35 38.87
CA LYS A 464 -6.28 1.04 39.33
C LYS A 464 -7.38 0.12 39.84
N ALA A 465 -8.56 0.61 40.20
CA ALA A 465 -9.65 -0.26 40.63
C ALA A 465 -10.06 -1.24 39.51
N ASN A 466 -10.46 -2.46 39.87
CA ASN A 466 -11.06 -3.39 38.92
C ASN A 466 -12.42 -2.86 38.40
N PRO A 467 -12.58 -2.59 37.09
CA PRO A 467 -13.83 -2.04 36.55
C PRO A 467 -15.05 -2.92 36.82
N SER A 468 -14.90 -4.24 36.73
CA SER A 468 -16.00 -5.18 36.94
C SER A 468 -16.43 -5.18 38.40
N LYS A 469 -15.47 -5.30 39.33
CA LYS A 469 -15.76 -5.24 40.77
C LYS A 469 -16.27 -3.89 41.22
N ALA A 470 -15.70 -2.78 40.72
CA ALA A 470 -16.17 -1.44 41.05
C ALA A 470 -17.62 -1.24 40.62
N ASN A 471 -18.02 -1.80 39.46
CA ASN A 471 -19.41 -1.77 39.01
C ASN A 471 -20.31 -2.62 39.92
N GLU A 472 -19.90 -3.86 40.23
CA GLU A 472 -20.63 -4.77 41.11
C GLU A 472 -20.84 -4.18 42.52
N ILE A 473 -19.76 -3.72 43.15
CA ILE A 473 -19.76 -3.15 44.50
C ILE A 473 -20.57 -1.83 44.52
N ALA A 474 -20.39 -0.95 43.54
CA ALA A 474 -21.20 0.26 43.44
C ALA A 474 -22.69 -0.05 43.30
N ARG A 475 -23.04 -1.04 42.47
CA ARG A 475 -24.44 -1.44 42.25
C ARG A 475 -25.05 -2.06 43.51
N ARG A 476 -24.29 -2.83 44.28
CA ARG A 476 -24.71 -3.37 45.58
C ARG A 476 -24.95 -2.23 46.59
N LEU A 477 -23.95 -1.39 46.82
CA LEU A 477 -24.00 -0.33 47.83
C LEU A 477 -25.01 0.79 47.54
N LEU A 478 -25.38 1.02 46.28
CA LEU A 478 -26.41 2.00 45.92
C LEU A 478 -27.84 1.45 46.10
N ARG A 479 -27.99 0.11 46.13
CA ARG A 479 -29.27 -0.59 46.34
C ARG A 479 -29.55 -0.83 47.82
N ASP A 480 -28.51 -1.08 48.60
CA ASP A 480 -28.52 -0.96 50.06
C ASP A 480 -28.69 0.52 50.46
#